data_AF-A0A9X4ADL9-F1
#
_entry.id   AF-A0A9X4ADL9-F1
#
_cell.length_a   1.000
_cell.length_b   1.000
_cell.length_c   1.000
_cell.angle_alpha   90.00
_cell.angle_beta   90.00
_cell.angle_gamma   90.00
#
_symmetry.space_group_name_H-M   'P 1'
#
loop_
_entity.id
_entity.type
_entity.pdbx_description
1 polymer ?
#
loop_
_entity_poly.entity_id
_entity_poly.type
_entity_poly.pdbx_seq_one_letter_code
_entity_poly.pdbx_strand_id
1 'polypeptide(L)' 'MNIEKAVLSVITTNKSKIDGGAPIFLCETKEEMDNVAANLEAILDGISHALSDELYIIVKH' A
#
# COMPACT_ATOMS: atom_id res chain seq x y z
N MET A 1 18.92 10.66 -3.75
CA MET A 1 18.03 10.39 -4.91
C MET A 1 16.65 10.81 -4.46
N ASN A 2 16.00 11.77 -5.14
CA ASN A 2 14.63 12.15 -4.81
C ASN A 2 13.70 11.15 -5.51
N ILE A 3 12.88 10.45 -4.72
CA ILE A 3 11.84 9.57 -5.24
C ILE A 3 10.59 10.43 -5.37
N GLU A 4 10.17 10.69 -6.60
CA GLU A 4 8.94 11.41 -6.93
C GLU A 4 8.11 10.54 -7.87
N LYS A 5 6.78 10.62 -7.74
CA LYS A 5 5.79 9.88 -8.56
C LYS A 5 6.04 8.37 -8.60
N ALA A 6 6.23 7.76 -7.44
CA ALA A 6 6.52 6.34 -7.31
C ALA A 6 5.53 5.62 -6.39
N VAL A 7 5.21 4.36 -6.72
CA VAL A 7 4.54 3.42 -5.82
C VAL A 7 5.57 2.86 -4.84
N LEU A 8 5.36 3.11 -3.56
CA LEU A 8 6.30 2.73 -2.49
C LEU A 8 5.96 1.37 -1.89
N SER A 9 4.67 1.01 -1.83
CA SER A 9 4.20 -0.27 -1.32
C SER A 9 2.77 -0.56 -1.76
N VAL A 10 2.39 -1.83 -1.65
CA VAL A 10 1.06 -2.36 -1.93
C VAL A 10 0.54 -3.01 -0.64
N ILE A 11 -0.68 -2.70 -0.23
CA ILE A 11 -1.38 -3.40 0.85
C ILE A 11 -2.62 -4.07 0.26
N THR A 12 -2.82 -5.36 0.48
CA THR A 12 -3.97 -6.07 -0.11
C THR A 12 -4.48 -7.18 0.80
N THR A 13 -5.76 -7.50 0.68
CA THR A 13 -6.33 -8.75 1.22
C THR A 13 -6.43 -9.86 0.16
N ASN A 14 -6.03 -9.57 -1.08
CA ASN A 14 -6.15 -10.50 -2.20
C ASN A 14 -4.84 -10.64 -2.99
N LYS A 15 -4.10 -11.71 -2.67
CA LYS A 15 -2.84 -12.07 -3.33
C LYS A 15 -2.98 -12.34 -4.84
N SER A 16 -4.17 -12.68 -5.35
CA SER A 16 -4.36 -12.98 -6.79
C SER A 16 -4.37 -11.73 -7.67
N LYS A 17 -4.53 -10.54 -7.09
CA LYS A 17 -4.61 -9.26 -7.81
C LYS A 17 -3.29 -8.50 -7.86
N ILE A 18 -2.22 -9.08 -7.31
CA ILE A 18 -0.91 -8.45 -7.25
C ILE A 18 0.14 -9.35 -7.90
N ASP A 19 1.15 -8.71 -8.48
CA ASP A 19 2.37 -9.36 -8.94
C ASP A 19 3.56 -8.50 -8.48
N GLY A 20 4.76 -9.06 -8.49
CA GLY A 20 5.95 -8.42 -7.91
C GLY A 20 6.26 -7.03 -8.51
N GLY A 21 6.80 -6.12 -7.69
CA GLY A 21 7.25 -4.79 -8.16
C GLY A 21 7.46 -3.76 -7.06
N ALA A 22 6.76 -3.91 -5.93
CA ALA A 22 6.92 -3.12 -4.72
C ALA A 22 6.81 -4.03 -3.49
N PRO A 23 7.23 -3.58 -2.29
CA PRO A 23 6.89 -4.24 -1.03
C PRO A 23 5.38 -4.48 -0.92
N ILE A 24 4.99 -5.75 -0.71
CA ILE A 24 3.58 -6.17 -0.61
C ILE A 24 3.31 -6.60 0.83
N PHE A 25 2.26 -6.02 1.40
CA PHE A 25 1.71 -6.36 2.71
C PHE A 25 0.37 -7.06 2.48
N LEU A 26 0.34 -8.37 2.73
CA LEU A 26 -0.89 -9.16 2.64
C LEU A 26 -1.57 -9.17 4.01
N CYS A 27 -2.80 -8.69 4.07
CA CYS A 27 -3.62 -8.62 5.28
C CYS A 27 -4.76 -9.64 5.22
N GLU A 28 -5.25 -10.08 6.38
CA GLU A 28 -6.38 -11.01 6.47
C GLU A 28 -7.72 -10.27 6.47
N THR A 29 -7.74 -9.01 6.93
CA THR A 29 -8.97 -8.23 7.07
C THR A 29 -8.82 -6.80 6.56
N LYS A 30 -9.96 -6.15 6.29
CA LYS A 30 -10.01 -4.74 5.89
C LYS A 30 -9.47 -3.82 7.00
N GLU A 31 -9.80 -4.10 8.25
CA GLU A 31 -9.33 -3.34 9.41
C GLU A 31 -7.80 -3.41 9.54
N GLU A 32 -7.22 -4.59 9.35
CA GLU A 32 -5.77 -4.74 9.30
C GLU A 32 -5.15 -3.94 8.14
N MET A 33 -5.78 -4.00 6.95
CA MET A 33 -5.32 -3.25 5.78
C MET A 33 -5.33 -1.74 6.02
N ASP A 34 -6.37 -1.21 6.66
CA ASP A 34 -6.49 0.21 7.03
C ASP A 34 -5.42 0.61 8.06
N ASN A 35 -5.19 -0.22 9.08
CA ASN A 35 -4.15 0.00 10.09
C ASN A 35 -2.73 -0.03 9.48
N VAL A 36 -2.45 -1.00 8.62
CA VAL A 36 -1.16 -1.10 7.93
C VAL A 36 -0.94 0.10 7.02
N ALA A 37 -1.95 0.52 6.25
CA ALA A 37 -1.84 1.69 5.39
C ALA A 37 -1.57 2.98 6.18
N ALA A 38 -2.31 3.24 7.26
CA ALA A 38 -2.10 4.42 8.11
C ALA A 38 -0.68 4.44 8.71
N ASN A 39 -0.17 3.30 9.15
CA ASN A 39 1.20 3.18 9.64
C ASN A 39 2.22 3.47 8.52
N LEU A 40 2.00 2.93 7.33
CA LEU A 40 2.90 3.14 6.19
C LEU A 40 2.89 4.57 5.68
N GLU A 41 1.75 5.26 5.68
CA GLU A 41 1.66 6.69 5.39
C GLU A 41 2.58 7.49 6.32
N ALA A 42 2.51 7.23 7.63
CA ALA A 42 3.34 7.91 8.63
C ALA A 42 4.83 7.57 8.53
N ILE A 43 5.17 6.31 8.23
CA ILE A 43 6.57 5.85 8.14
C ILE A 43 7.26 6.32 6.85
N LEU A 44 6.55 6.24 5.73
CA LEU A 44 7.10 6.54 4.40
C LEU A 44 6.94 8.01 4.01
N ASP A 45 6.24 8.80 4.84
CA ASP A 45 5.78 10.15 4.50
C ASP A 45 5.04 10.11 3.14
N GLY A 46 4.20 9.08 2.98
CA GLY A 46 3.50 8.73 1.75
C GLY A 46 2.00 8.94 1.89
N ILE A 47 1.28 8.77 0.78
CA ILE A 47 -0.17 8.89 0.75
C ILE A 47 -0.78 7.56 0.32
N SER A 48 -1.73 7.05 1.11
CA SER A 48 -2.48 5.86 0.80
C SER A 48 -3.59 6.16 -0.21
N HIS A 49 -3.66 5.34 -1.24
CA HIS A 49 -4.73 5.36 -2.23
C HIS A 49 -5.37 3.99 -2.31
N ALA A 50 -6.70 3.95 -2.13
CA ALA A 50 -7.49 2.77 -2.43
C ALA A 50 -7.70 2.66 -3.94
N LEU A 51 -7.22 1.58 -4.55
CA LEU A 51 -7.52 1.22 -5.94
C LEU A 51 -8.79 0.34 -6.01
N SER A 52 -9.06 -0.41 -4.94
CA SER A 52 -10.29 -1.16 -4.73
C SER A 52 -10.49 -1.45 -3.23
N ASP A 53 -11.60 -2.10 -2.89
CA ASP A 53 -11.90 -2.50 -1.50
C ASP A 53 -10.86 -3.45 -0.89
N GLU A 54 -10.10 -4.15 -1.72
CA GLU A 54 -9.12 -5.17 -1.32
C GLU A 54 -7.67 -4.81 -1.72
N LEU A 55 -7.43 -3.60 -2.24
CA LEU A 55 -6.11 -3.20 -2.73
C LEU A 55 -5.86 -1.71 -2.52
N TYR A 56 -4.84 -1.42 -1.70
CA TYR A 56 -4.29 -0.10 -1.46
C TYR A 56 -2.85 -0.01 -1.98
N ILE A 57 -2.44 1.21 -2.32
CA ILE A 57 -1.04 1.53 -2.63
C ILE A 57 -0.61 2.75 -1.82
N ILE A 58 0.67 2.81 -1.45
CA ILE A 58 1.28 4.02 -0.92
C ILE A 58 2.07 4.68 -2.05
N VAL A 59 1.85 5.98 -2.28
CA VAL A 59 2.58 6.75 -3.28
C VAL A 59 3.36 7.91 -2.65
N LYS A 60 4.51 8.24 -3.24
CA LYS A 60 5.21 9.51 -3.02
C LYS A 60 4.90 10.42 -4.22
N HIS A 61 4.33 11.59 -3.96
CA HIS A 61 4.09 12.60 -5.00
C HIS A 61 5.39 13.29 -5.41
#